data_AF-A0A5Z8LN49-F1
#
_entry.id   AF-A0A5Z8LN49-F1
#
_cell.length_a   1.000
_cell.length_b   1.000
_cell.length_c   1.000
_cell.angle_alpha   90.00
_cell.angle_beta   90.00
_cell.angle_gamma   90.00
#
_symmetry.space_group_name_H-M   'P 1'
#
loop_
_entity.id
_entity.type
_entity.pdbx_description
1 polymer ?
#
loop_
_entity_poly.entity_id
_entity_poly.type
_entity_poly.pdbx_seq_one_letter_code
_entity_poly.pdbx_strand_id
1 'polypeptide(L)'
;MRELFSLAKFMYVIFAVGLGFIFFCITIPVFGSHALKGDFLSPVSWGLVLITFMLFSSALFIYKRGMRKIEEKLRSINFTPSNELQLFNPVSGRYIGINLITQKIVLISLPSKKVVTELPLKALAGYELEGSTLKLKFNDYDTPSFPMSNNSGFRDKLDVYLNS
;
A
#
# COMPACT_ATOMS: atom_id res chain seq x y z
N MET A 1 27.17 6.77 -3.19
CA MET A 1 26.99 6.24 -4.56
C MET A 1 25.72 5.39 -4.74
N ARG A 2 25.41 4.43 -3.86
CA ARG A 2 24.25 3.52 -4.02
C ARG A 2 22.88 4.25 -4.01
N GLU A 3 22.72 5.29 -3.20
CA GLU A 3 21.49 6.11 -3.18
C GLU A 3 21.31 6.96 -4.44
N LEU A 4 22.39 7.49 -4.99
CA LEU A 4 22.40 8.31 -6.21
C LEU A 4 21.98 7.48 -7.44
N PHE A 5 22.40 6.21 -7.49
CA PHE A 5 21.96 5.24 -8.51
C PHE A 5 20.49 4.85 -8.37
N SER A 6 19.98 4.73 -7.15
CA SER A 6 18.56 4.44 -6.89
C SER A 6 17.67 5.60 -7.34
N LEU A 7 18.08 6.83 -7.03
CA LEU A 7 17.39 8.06 -7.43
C LEU A 7 17.36 8.23 -8.96
N ALA A 8 18.47 7.95 -9.65
CA ALA A 8 18.54 8.00 -11.10
C ALA A 8 17.62 6.98 -11.78
N LYS A 9 17.58 5.73 -11.28
CA LYS A 9 16.66 4.70 -11.80
C LYS A 9 15.19 5.09 -11.59
N PHE A 10 14.88 5.65 -10.43
CA PHE A 10 13.53 6.11 -10.12
C PHE A 10 13.09 7.29 -11.01
N MET A 11 14.00 8.25 -11.27
CA MET A 11 13.75 9.35 -12.19
C MET A 11 13.54 8.85 -13.63
N TYR A 12 14.34 7.87 -14.08
CA TYR A 12 14.18 7.27 -15.40
C TYR A 12 12.82 6.59 -15.57
N VAL A 13 12.37 5.82 -14.56
CA VAL A 13 11.06 5.16 -14.57
C VAL A 13 9.92 6.20 -14.61
N ILE A 14 10.02 7.27 -13.82
CA ILE A 14 9.02 8.36 -13.85
C ILE A 14 9.00 9.04 -15.21
N PHE A 15 10.17 9.30 -15.80
CA PHE A 15 10.27 9.93 -17.11
C PHE A 15 9.70 9.04 -18.23
N ALA A 16 10.00 7.74 -18.21
CA ALA A 16 9.47 6.78 -19.17
C ALA A 16 7.95 6.61 -19.05
N VAL A 17 7.42 6.55 -17.83
CA VAL A 17 5.97 6.51 -17.57
C VAL A 17 5.31 7.82 -18.00
N GLY A 18 5.93 8.97 -17.75
CA GLY A 18 5.44 10.28 -18.18
C GLY A 18 5.39 10.41 -19.71
N LEU A 19 6.46 10.01 -20.41
CA LEU A 19 6.49 9.97 -21.88
C LEU A 19 5.46 9.00 -22.44
N GLY A 20 5.34 7.79 -21.87
CA GLY A 20 4.32 6.82 -22.26
C GLY A 20 2.91 7.37 -22.09
N PHE A 21 2.67 8.12 -21.02
CA PHE A 21 1.39 8.79 -20.78
C PHE A 21 1.13 9.90 -21.81
N ILE A 22 2.13 10.71 -22.15
CA ILE A 22 2.01 11.73 -23.22
C ILE A 22 1.66 11.06 -24.56
N PHE A 23 2.35 9.98 -24.93
CA PHE A 23 2.04 9.23 -26.14
C PHE A 23 0.63 8.63 -26.09
N PHE A 24 0.21 8.09 -24.95
CA PHE A 24 -1.15 7.58 -24.75
C PHE A 24 -2.22 8.66 -24.91
N CYS A 25 -1.99 9.85 -24.34
CA CYS A 25 -2.86 11.02 -24.46
C CYS A 25 -2.96 11.53 -25.90
N ILE A 26 -1.94 11.36 -26.73
CA ILE A 26 -1.96 11.76 -28.15
C ILE A 26 -2.59 10.66 -29.01
N THR A 27 -2.23 9.39 -28.76
CA THR A 27 -2.65 8.26 -29.59
C THR A 27 -4.12 7.94 -29.44
N ILE A 28 -4.71 8.03 -28.24
CA ILE A 28 -6.14 7.73 -28.05
C ILE A 28 -7.05 8.70 -28.83
N PRO A 29 -6.87 10.03 -28.74
CA PRO A 29 -7.71 10.96 -29.48
C PRO A 29 -7.49 10.86 -31.00
N VAL A 30 -6.25 10.69 -31.45
CA VAL A 30 -5.93 10.56 -32.89
C VAL A 30 -6.48 9.25 -33.44
N PHE A 31 -6.29 8.13 -32.75
CA PHE A 31 -6.83 6.83 -33.14
C PHE A 31 -8.36 6.82 -33.08
N GLY A 32 -8.97 7.35 -32.01
CA GLY A 32 -10.42 7.46 -31.90
C GLY A 32 -11.03 8.31 -33.02
N SER A 33 -10.38 9.43 -33.37
CA SER A 33 -10.81 10.31 -34.47
C SER A 33 -10.76 9.59 -35.83
N HIS A 34 -9.66 8.90 -36.13
CA HIS A 34 -9.48 8.23 -37.42
C HIS A 34 -10.21 6.89 -37.54
N ALA A 35 -10.21 6.05 -36.49
CA ALA A 35 -10.73 4.68 -36.54
C ALA A 35 -12.22 4.58 -36.16
N LEU A 36 -12.68 5.39 -35.20
CA LEU A 36 -14.07 5.36 -34.73
C LEU A 36 -14.94 6.47 -35.33
N LYS A 37 -14.37 7.36 -36.17
CA LYS A 37 -15.03 8.55 -36.73
C LYS A 37 -15.71 9.42 -35.67
N GLY A 38 -15.25 9.35 -34.43
CA GLY A 38 -15.77 10.15 -33.32
C GLY A 38 -15.07 11.51 -33.24
N ASP A 39 -15.74 12.50 -32.67
CA ASP A 39 -15.20 13.85 -32.55
C ASP A 39 -14.25 13.97 -31.32
N PHE A 40 -13.16 13.20 -31.34
CA PHE A 40 -12.20 13.08 -30.23
C PHE A 40 -11.28 14.29 -30.09
N LEU A 41 -11.29 15.22 -31.05
CA LEU A 41 -10.70 16.55 -30.91
C LEU A 41 -11.55 17.47 -30.02
N SER A 42 -12.76 17.04 -29.65
CA SER A 42 -13.61 17.79 -28.74
C SER A 42 -12.96 17.96 -27.36
N PRO A 43 -13.10 19.13 -26.73
CA PRO A 43 -12.60 19.38 -25.37
C PRO A 43 -13.06 18.35 -24.33
N VAL A 44 -14.21 17.70 -24.56
CA VAL A 44 -14.80 16.68 -23.67
C VAL A 44 -13.90 15.44 -23.55
N SER A 45 -13.31 14.98 -24.66
CA SER A 45 -12.43 13.81 -24.66
C SER A 45 -11.14 14.07 -23.89
N TRP A 46 -10.57 15.25 -24.04
CA TRP A 46 -9.38 15.71 -23.28
C TRP A 46 -9.69 15.94 -21.80
N GLY A 47 -10.91 16.39 -21.47
CA GLY A 47 -11.38 16.50 -20.10
C GLY A 47 -11.37 15.15 -19.38
N LEU A 48 -11.83 14.07 -20.02
CA LEU A 48 -11.83 12.72 -19.42
C LEU A 48 -10.41 12.18 -19.18
N VAL A 49 -9.49 12.42 -20.10
CA VAL A 49 -8.07 12.03 -19.96
C VAL A 49 -7.43 12.77 -18.78
N LEU A 50 -7.66 14.08 -18.66
CA LEU A 50 -7.17 14.91 -17.54
C LEU A 50 -7.75 14.45 -16.20
N ILE A 51 -9.06 14.17 -16.14
CA ILE A 51 -9.71 13.68 -14.92
C ILE A 51 -9.10 12.34 -14.50
N THR A 52 -8.93 11.42 -15.45
CA THR A 52 -8.33 10.09 -15.19
C THR A 52 -6.89 10.23 -14.68
N PHE A 53 -6.10 11.12 -15.30
CA PHE A 53 -4.74 11.43 -14.86
C PHE A 53 -4.69 12.01 -13.45
N MET A 54 -5.59 12.96 -13.14
CA MET A 54 -5.66 13.56 -11.80
C MET A 54 -6.05 12.53 -10.75
N LEU A 55 -7.02 11.67 -11.03
CA LEU A 55 -7.42 10.58 -10.13
C LEU A 55 -6.27 9.60 -9.88
N PHE A 56 -5.58 9.18 -10.94
CA PHE A 56 -4.43 8.28 -10.83
C PHE A 56 -3.26 8.92 -10.05
N SER A 57 -2.94 10.17 -10.36
CA SER A 57 -1.87 10.92 -9.68
C SER A 57 -2.19 11.15 -8.20
N SER A 58 -3.45 11.45 -7.87
CA SER A 58 -3.94 11.58 -6.50
C SER A 58 -3.78 10.26 -5.73
N ALA A 59 -4.25 9.15 -6.31
CA ALA A 59 -4.12 7.83 -5.70
C ALA A 59 -2.65 7.45 -5.45
N LEU A 60 -1.77 7.67 -6.43
CA LEU A 60 -0.33 7.45 -6.27
C LEU A 60 0.31 8.32 -5.20
N PHE A 61 -0.10 9.60 -5.12
CA PHE A 61 0.40 10.52 -4.10
C PHE A 61 -0.01 10.07 -2.70
N ILE A 62 -1.28 9.68 -2.51
CA ILE A 62 -1.79 9.14 -1.24
C ILE A 62 -1.01 7.89 -0.85
N TYR A 63 -0.83 6.96 -1.79
CA TYR A 63 -0.08 5.73 -1.57
C TYR A 63 1.37 6.00 -1.13
N LYS A 64 2.12 6.80 -1.89
CA LYS A 64 3.52 7.14 -1.58
C LYS A 64 3.66 7.86 -0.25
N ARG A 65 2.73 8.79 0.06
CA ARG A 65 2.72 9.52 1.33
C ARG A 65 2.43 8.59 2.51
N GLY A 66 1.48 7.68 2.36
CA GLY A 66 1.16 6.65 3.35
C GLY A 66 2.36 5.75 3.62
N MET A 67 3.02 5.30 2.55
CA MET A 67 4.24 4.49 2.65
C MET A 67 5.33 5.19 3.45
N ARG A 68 5.69 6.41 3.04
CA ARG A 68 6.77 7.17 3.68
C ARG A 68 6.52 7.37 5.17
N LYS A 69 5.28 7.71 5.55
CA LYS A 69 4.90 7.90 6.96
C LYS A 69 5.03 6.61 7.78
N ILE A 70 4.63 5.47 7.23
CA ILE A 70 4.74 4.20 7.95
C ILE A 70 6.21 3.79 8.06
N GLU A 71 7.00 3.92 7.00
CA GLU A 71 8.44 3.63 7.04
C GLU A 71 9.19 4.52 8.04
N GLU A 72 8.90 5.82 8.06
CA GLU A 72 9.44 6.76 9.06
C GLU A 72 9.11 6.27 10.48
N LYS A 73 7.89 5.80 10.73
CA LYS A 73 7.49 5.26 12.04
C LYS A 73 8.19 3.95 12.37
N LEU A 74 8.30 3.02 11.43
CA LEU A 74 9.02 1.76 11.63
C LEU A 74 10.50 1.98 11.95
N ARG A 75 11.14 2.92 11.27
CA ARG A 75 12.52 3.34 11.57
C ARG A 75 12.64 3.96 12.96
N SER A 76 11.67 4.78 13.38
CA SER A 76 11.71 5.42 14.70
C SER A 76 11.64 4.43 15.87
N ILE A 77 11.03 3.27 15.67
CA ILE A 77 10.91 2.20 16.69
C ILE A 77 11.91 1.06 16.48
N ASN A 78 12.83 1.17 15.52
CA ASN A 78 13.81 0.13 15.16
C ASN A 78 13.18 -1.26 14.97
N PHE A 79 11.99 -1.32 14.36
CA PHE A 79 11.28 -2.58 14.14
C PHE A 79 11.57 -3.15 12.75
N THR A 80 11.81 -4.46 12.69
CA THR A 80 11.93 -5.22 11.44
C THR A 80 11.11 -6.50 11.55
N PRO A 81 10.18 -6.78 10.62
CA PRO A 81 9.37 -7.99 10.66
C PRO A 81 10.19 -9.23 10.25
N SER A 82 9.82 -10.40 10.76
CA SER A 82 10.46 -11.69 10.43
C SER A 82 9.82 -12.33 9.21
N ASN A 83 10.61 -12.88 8.27
CA ASN A 83 10.13 -13.65 7.11
C ASN A 83 9.01 -12.97 6.29
N GLU A 84 9.02 -11.64 6.25
CA GLU A 84 7.98 -10.81 5.65
C GLU A 84 6.58 -11.08 6.23
N LEU A 85 6.48 -11.47 7.52
CA LEU A 85 5.25 -11.43 8.31
C LEU A 85 4.86 -9.97 8.57
N GLN A 86 4.48 -9.30 7.49
CA GLN A 86 4.02 -7.94 7.49
C GLN A 86 2.83 -7.81 6.55
N LEU A 87 1.88 -7.00 6.96
CA LEU A 87 0.74 -6.61 6.16
C LEU A 87 0.71 -5.09 6.11
N PHE A 88 0.61 -4.57 4.90
CA PHE A 88 0.86 -3.17 4.66
C PHE A 88 -0.20 -2.59 3.72
N ASN A 89 -0.94 -1.61 4.22
CA ASN A 89 -1.95 -0.90 3.47
C ASN A 89 -1.69 0.62 3.55
N PRO A 90 -0.89 1.16 2.61
CA PRO A 90 -0.50 2.57 2.60
C PRO A 90 -1.66 3.53 2.39
N VAL A 91 -2.68 3.10 1.64
CA VAL A 91 -3.85 3.92 1.32
C VAL A 91 -4.67 4.19 2.58
N SER A 92 -4.90 3.15 3.39
CA SER A 92 -5.57 3.28 4.69
C SER A 92 -4.65 3.78 5.81
N GLY A 93 -3.34 3.89 5.55
CA GLY A 93 -2.34 4.27 6.55
C GLY A 93 -2.20 3.24 7.68
N ARG A 94 -2.39 1.96 7.38
CA ARG A 94 -2.31 0.86 8.35
C ARG A 94 -1.17 -0.09 8.03
N TYR A 95 -0.52 -0.59 9.07
CA TYR A 95 0.52 -1.62 8.98
C TYR A 95 0.46 -2.57 10.18
N ILE A 96 0.76 -3.83 9.91
CA ILE A 96 0.95 -4.89 10.90
C ILE A 96 2.28 -5.54 10.58
N GLY A 97 3.11 -5.77 11.59
CA GLY A 97 4.34 -6.53 11.46
C GLY A 97 4.53 -7.44 12.66
N ILE A 98 5.01 -8.66 12.42
CA ILE A 98 5.34 -9.62 13.46
C ILE A 98 6.84 -9.91 13.39
N ASN A 99 7.52 -9.79 14.52
CA ASN A 99 8.91 -10.21 14.67
C ASN A 99 8.98 -11.39 15.63
N LEU A 100 9.36 -12.55 15.09
CA LEU A 100 9.45 -13.82 15.82
C LEU A 100 10.70 -13.87 16.72
N ILE A 101 11.77 -13.16 16.35
CA ILE A 101 13.02 -13.11 17.12
C ILE A 101 12.83 -12.28 18.40
N THR A 102 12.23 -11.10 18.27
CA THR A 102 11.96 -10.21 19.41
C THR A 102 10.65 -10.52 20.12
N GLN A 103 9.85 -11.45 19.59
CA GLN A 103 8.51 -11.81 20.07
C GLN A 103 7.57 -10.62 20.25
N LYS A 104 7.56 -9.72 19.26
CA LYS A 104 6.75 -8.49 19.27
C LYS A 104 5.90 -8.37 18.00
N ILE A 105 4.70 -7.83 18.19
CA ILE A 105 3.78 -7.43 17.14
C ILE A 105 3.70 -5.92 17.17
N VAL A 106 3.89 -5.30 16.00
CA VAL A 106 3.76 -3.86 15.83
C VAL A 106 2.57 -3.57 14.93
N LEU A 107 1.71 -2.70 15.42
CA LEU A 107 0.52 -2.23 14.74
C LEU A 107 0.66 -0.73 14.57
N ILE A 108 0.62 -0.26 13.33
CA ILE A 108 0.64 1.16 13.02
C ILE A 108 -0.69 1.53 12.38
N SER A 109 -1.35 2.53 12.94
CA SER A 109 -2.57 3.11 12.38
C SER A 109 -2.44 4.63 12.42
N LEU A 110 -2.04 5.21 11.29
CA LEU A 110 -1.94 6.67 11.10
C LEU A 110 -3.22 7.46 11.45
N PRO A 111 -4.45 6.96 11.20
CA PRO A 111 -5.67 7.69 11.57
C PRO A 111 -6.03 7.57 13.06
N SER A 112 -5.37 6.71 13.84
CA SER A 112 -5.69 6.50 15.26
C SER A 112 -5.00 7.53 16.15
N LYS A 113 -5.62 7.87 17.29
CA LYS A 113 -4.97 8.65 18.36
C LYS A 113 -3.70 7.98 18.87
N LYS A 114 -3.70 6.63 18.93
CA LYS A 114 -2.53 5.82 19.25
C LYS A 114 -1.95 5.27 17.95
N VAL A 115 -1.00 6.02 17.38
CA VAL A 115 -0.44 5.73 16.04
C VAL A 115 0.35 4.43 16.00
N VAL A 116 1.09 4.11 17.06
CA VAL A 116 1.88 2.88 17.18
C VAL A 116 1.39 2.12 18.41
N THR A 117 1.08 0.84 18.21
CA THR A 117 0.73 -0.09 19.29
C THR A 117 1.66 -1.29 19.18
N GLU A 118 2.46 -1.49 20.23
CA GLU A 118 3.31 -2.66 20.39
C GLU A 118 2.61 -3.66 21.32
N LEU A 119 2.57 -4.91 20.89
CA LEU A 119 1.99 -6.01 21.67
C LEU A 119 3.01 -7.16 21.72
N PRO A 120 3.07 -7.90 22.84
CA PRO A 120 3.88 -9.10 22.89
C PRO A 120 3.22 -10.19 22.04
N LEU A 121 4.02 -11.05 21.41
CA LEU A 121 3.53 -12.10 20.51
C LEU A 121 2.54 -13.07 21.18
N LYS A 122 2.74 -13.35 22.48
CA LYS A 122 1.81 -14.14 23.32
C LYS A 122 0.41 -13.53 23.47
N ALA A 123 0.24 -12.26 23.14
CA ALA A 123 -1.08 -11.62 23.15
C ALA A 123 -1.91 -12.04 21.93
N LEU A 124 -1.32 -12.61 20.88
CA LEU A 124 -2.05 -13.10 19.71
C LEU A 124 -2.79 -14.39 20.07
N ALA A 125 -4.12 -14.32 20.05
CA ALA A 125 -5.00 -15.46 20.27
C ALA A 125 -5.26 -16.24 18.97
N GLY A 126 -5.20 -15.54 17.83
CA GLY A 126 -5.46 -16.08 16.52
C GLY A 126 -5.93 -14.98 15.57
N TYR A 127 -6.65 -15.38 14.52
CA TYR A 127 -7.23 -14.44 13.58
C TYR A 127 -8.60 -14.94 13.10
N GLU A 128 -9.41 -14.02 12.59
CA GLU A 128 -10.70 -14.29 11.98
C GLU A 128 -10.69 -13.76 10.56
N LEU A 129 -11.25 -14.55 9.65
CA LEU A 129 -11.40 -14.19 8.25
C LEU A 129 -12.87 -13.89 7.98
N GLU A 130 -13.17 -12.63 7.64
CA GLU A 130 -14.51 -12.21 7.25
C GLU A 130 -14.46 -11.77 5.78
N GLY A 131 -14.79 -12.70 4.88
CA GLY A 131 -14.60 -12.52 3.43
C GLY A 131 -13.12 -12.35 3.07
N SER A 132 -12.76 -11.19 2.50
CA SER A 132 -11.39 -10.83 2.14
C SER A 132 -10.63 -10.06 3.23
N THR A 133 -11.25 -9.89 4.40
CA THR A 133 -10.71 -9.10 5.51
C THR A 133 -10.13 -10.00 6.59
N LEU A 134 -8.87 -9.78 6.96
CA LEU A 134 -8.24 -10.40 8.13
C LEU A 134 -8.50 -9.53 9.35
N LYS A 135 -8.97 -10.12 10.45
CA LYS A 135 -9.02 -9.48 11.77
C LYS A 135 -8.17 -10.28 12.73
N LEU A 136 -7.11 -9.68 13.27
CA LEU A 136 -6.31 -10.31 14.33
C LEU A 136 -7.08 -10.24 15.66
N LYS A 137 -7.13 -11.38 16.38
CA LYS A 137 -7.72 -11.48 17.71
C LYS A 137 -6.59 -11.52 18.74
N PHE A 138 -6.69 -10.65 19.73
CA PHE A 138 -5.75 -10.59 20.84
C PHE A 138 -6.45 -11.02 22.13
N ASN A 139 -5.68 -11.57 23.07
CA ASN A 139 -6.20 -12.04 24.37
C ASN A 139 -6.76 -10.92 25.26
N ASP A 140 -6.44 -9.66 24.94
CA ASP A 140 -6.88 -8.49 25.68
C ASP A 140 -8.06 -7.81 24.96
N TYR A 141 -9.19 -7.68 25.66
CA TYR A 141 -10.45 -7.10 25.18
C TYR A 141 -10.31 -5.64 24.75
N ASP A 142 -9.34 -4.91 25.31
CA ASP A 142 -9.11 -3.50 24.98
C ASP A 142 -8.27 -3.31 23.70
N THR A 143 -7.80 -4.41 23.08
CA THR A 143 -6.98 -4.33 21.88
C THR A 143 -7.87 -4.09 20.64
N PRO A 144 -7.68 -2.98 19.92
CA PRO A 144 -8.51 -2.69 18.76
C PRO A 144 -8.36 -3.76 17.67
N SER A 145 -9.45 -4.10 17.00
CA SER A 145 -9.40 -4.98 15.82
C SER A 145 -8.77 -4.24 14.64
N PHE A 146 -7.87 -4.92 13.91
CA PHE A 146 -7.19 -4.36 12.74
C PHE A 146 -7.66 -5.05 11.46
N PRO A 147 -8.81 -4.66 10.89
CA PRO A 147 -9.26 -5.21 9.64
C PRO A 147 -8.32 -4.76 8.52
N MET A 148 -7.83 -5.73 7.74
CA MET A 148 -7.07 -5.48 6.52
C MET A 148 -7.52 -6.42 5.38
N SER A 149 -7.72 -5.82 4.21
CA SER A 149 -8.04 -6.50 2.95
C SER A 149 -6.78 -6.99 2.22
N ASN A 150 -6.92 -8.02 1.38
CA ASN A 150 -5.85 -8.56 0.51
C ASN A 150 -4.69 -9.18 1.32
N ASN A 151 -5.00 -10.27 2.02
CA ASN A 151 -4.24 -10.80 3.14
C ASN A 151 -3.64 -12.21 2.89
N SER A 152 -3.82 -12.81 1.71
CA SER A 152 -3.53 -14.23 1.44
C SER A 152 -2.10 -14.62 1.79
N GLY A 153 -1.09 -13.91 1.26
CA GLY A 153 0.32 -14.24 1.54
C GLY A 153 0.75 -14.03 3.00
N PHE A 154 0.13 -13.08 3.72
CA PHE A 154 0.37 -12.90 5.15
C PHE A 154 -0.31 -14.01 5.96
N ARG A 155 -1.54 -14.37 5.59
CA ARG A 155 -2.30 -15.44 6.22
C ARG A 155 -1.58 -16.78 6.10
N ASP A 156 -1.15 -17.16 4.90
CA ASP A 156 -0.53 -18.47 4.68
C ASP A 156 0.76 -18.62 5.52
N LYS A 157 1.53 -17.53 5.67
CA LYS A 157 2.69 -17.49 6.56
C LYS A 157 2.31 -17.50 8.05
N LEU A 158 1.23 -16.84 8.42
CA LEU A 158 0.71 -16.86 9.79
C LEU A 158 0.16 -18.24 10.17
N ASP A 159 -0.46 -18.96 9.22
CA ASP A 159 -0.95 -20.33 9.39
C ASP A 159 0.19 -21.33 9.61
N VAL A 160 1.27 -21.19 8.83
CA VAL A 160 2.48 -22.00 9.07
C VAL A 160 3.03 -21.76 10.47
N TYR A 161 2.99 -20.52 10.97
CA TYR A 161 3.46 -20.18 12.31
C TYR A 161 2.53 -20.66 13.43
N LEU A 162 1.21 -20.51 13.28
CA LEU A 162 0.25 -20.90 14.32
C LEU A 162 0.09 -22.41 14.45
N ASN A 163 0.42 -23.18 13.41
CA ASN A 163 0.34 -24.63 13.38
C ASN A 163 1.70 -25.33 13.54
N SER A 164 2.80 -24.60 13.74
CA SER A 164 4.13 -25.14 14.03
C SER A 164 4.39 -25.23 15.53
#